data_AF-A0A139I1R9-F1
#
_entry.id   AF-A0A139I1R9-F1
#
_cell.length_a   1.000
_cell.length_b   1.000
_cell.length_c   1.000
_cell.angle_alpha   90.00
_cell.angle_beta   90.00
_cell.angle_gamma   90.00
#
_symmetry.space_group_name_H-M   'P 1'
#
loop_
_entity.id
_entity.type
_entity.pdbx_description
1 polymer ?
#
loop_
_entity_poly.entity_id
_entity_poly.type
_entity_poly.pdbx_seq_one_letter_code
_entity_poly.pdbx_strand_id
1 'polypeptide(L)'
;MGSGGSKAEQQHVFTADSPVRLSQSLLESLQESAETDSTRAQLLELRVQERVHAELQRIRDNQATELESLTASLTTNPPKHAQGPPSEVARDPNSLAAHLSSPFYHDWSKKDPQPLKSVESDRSHDSVQEEIMHLKQKLEQRKKLEKVPDSVEKAKESLVQCLRTNDRRPLDCWQEVEQFKKEVGKLEQAFIQKAGR
;
A
#
# COMPACT_ATOMS: atom_id res chain seq x y z
N MET A 1 0.84 17.91 70.77
CA MET A 1 0.98 16.94 69.66
C MET A 1 0.84 17.77 68.39
N GLY A 2 1.81 18.07 67.54
CA GLY A 2 3.16 17.58 67.28
C GLY A 2 3.38 17.84 65.79
N SER A 3 3.75 19.07 65.43
CA SER A 3 3.96 19.54 64.06
C SER A 3 5.24 18.92 63.49
N GLY A 4 5.09 17.89 62.65
CA GLY A 4 6.17 17.27 61.91
C GLY A 4 6.11 17.65 60.43
N GLY A 5 6.98 18.57 60.01
CA GLY A 5 7.12 18.95 58.61
C GLY A 5 7.55 17.77 57.75
N SER A 6 6.76 17.45 56.73
CA SER A 6 7.14 16.49 55.69
C SER A 6 8.04 17.23 54.71
N LYS A 7 9.33 16.92 54.80
CA LYS A 7 10.41 17.38 53.93
C LYS A 7 10.04 17.09 52.47
N ALA A 8 10.05 18.10 51.62
CA ALA A 8 9.93 17.89 50.18
C ALA A 8 11.06 16.94 49.76
N GLU A 9 10.70 15.78 49.19
CA GLU A 9 11.65 14.91 48.50
C GLU A 9 12.26 15.72 47.38
N GLN A 10 13.49 16.19 47.60
CA GLN A 10 14.30 16.82 46.58
C GLN A 10 14.64 15.72 45.58
N GLN A 11 13.86 15.64 44.51
CA GLN A 11 14.23 14.88 43.33
C GLN A 11 15.56 15.46 42.84
N HIS A 12 16.67 14.77 43.14
CA HIS A 12 18.01 15.18 42.74
C HIS A 12 18.11 15.04 41.23
N VAL A 13 17.71 16.09 40.52
CA VAL A 13 17.98 16.23 39.08
C VAL A 13 19.45 16.60 38.97
N PHE A 14 20.29 15.64 38.57
CA PHE A 14 21.68 15.91 38.22
C PHE A 14 21.70 16.72 36.92
N THR A 15 21.58 18.04 37.04
CA THR A 15 21.98 18.95 35.97
C THR A 15 23.50 18.97 35.96
N ALA A 16 24.12 18.49 34.87
CA ALA A 16 25.57 18.57 34.71
C ALA A 16 26.00 20.05 34.69
N ASP A 17 26.59 20.51 35.80
CA ASP A 17 27.05 21.89 35.99
C ASP A 17 28.31 22.24 35.17
N SER A 18 28.83 21.27 34.39
CA SER A 18 29.93 21.45 33.45
C SER A 18 29.44 21.24 32.02
N PRO A 19 29.75 22.14 31.06
CA PRO A 19 29.38 21.94 29.67
C PRO A 19 30.06 20.67 29.17
N VAL A 20 29.26 19.64 28.86
CA VAL A 20 29.74 18.41 28.22
C VAL A 20 30.22 18.79 26.83
N ARG A 21 31.51 19.11 26.71
CA ARG A 21 32.15 19.37 25.43
C ARG A 21 32.51 18.04 24.81
N LEU A 22 31.57 17.50 24.04
CA LEU A 22 31.87 16.42 23.11
C LEU A 22 32.90 16.94 22.11
N SER A 23 33.96 16.18 21.86
CA SER A 23 34.91 16.54 20.81
C SER A 23 34.19 16.52 19.47
N GLN A 24 34.53 17.47 18.59
CA GLN A 24 33.92 17.56 17.27
C GLN A 24 34.09 16.24 16.48
N SER A 25 35.20 15.53 16.69
CA SER A 25 35.43 14.20 16.13
C SER A 25 34.47 13.11 16.61
N LEU A 26 34.00 13.19 17.87
CA LEU A 26 33.02 12.25 18.41
C LEU A 26 31.62 12.61 17.94
N LEU A 27 31.31 13.89 17.81
CA LEU A 27 30.06 14.36 17.19
C LEU A 27 29.97 13.91 15.73
N GLU A 28 31.04 14.10 14.96
CA GLU A 28 31.12 13.64 13.56
C GLU A 28 30.96 12.11 13.50
N SER A 29 31.64 11.36 14.36
CA SER A 29 31.53 9.90 14.40
C SER A 29 30.14 9.40 14.83
N LEU A 30 29.46 10.09 15.75
CA LEU A 30 28.09 9.74 16.15
C LEU A 30 27.09 10.11 15.04
N GLN A 31 27.35 11.21 14.31
CA GLN A 31 26.54 11.67 13.19
C GLN A 31 26.75 10.84 11.92
N GLU A 32 27.93 10.27 11.70
CA GLU A 32 28.25 9.37 10.58
C GLU A 32 27.98 7.89 10.93
N SER A 33 27.65 7.58 12.19
CA SER A 33 27.37 6.21 12.61
C SER A 33 26.03 5.70 12.05
N ALA A 34 26.11 4.76 11.10
CA ALA A 34 24.94 4.09 10.53
C ALA A 34 24.07 3.35 11.56
N GLU A 35 24.68 2.93 12.68
CA GLU A 35 23.99 2.28 13.80
C GLU A 35 22.97 3.23 14.48
N THR A 36 23.31 4.51 14.63
CA THR A 36 22.42 5.51 15.24
C THR A 36 21.28 5.90 14.31
N ASP A 37 21.55 5.94 13.00
CA ASP A 37 20.53 6.23 11.99
C ASP A 37 19.51 5.11 11.87
N SER A 38 19.96 3.85 11.90
CA SER A 38 19.06 2.69 11.83
C SER A 38 18.12 2.63 13.05
N THR A 39 18.65 2.84 14.25
CA THR A 39 17.85 2.87 15.48
C THR A 39 16.88 4.05 15.52
N ARG A 40 17.30 5.23 15.06
CA ARG A 40 16.42 6.41 14.89
C ARG A 40 15.32 6.15 13.88
N ALA A 41 15.63 5.54 12.74
CA ALA A 41 14.65 5.19 11.72
C ALA A 41 13.60 4.21 12.25
N GLN A 42 14.02 3.15 12.96
CA GLN A 42 13.12 2.19 13.59
C GLN A 42 12.20 2.83 14.63
N LEU A 43 12.73 3.72 15.48
CA LEU A 43 11.92 4.44 16.46
C LEU A 43 10.87 5.35 15.81
N LEU A 44 11.24 6.01 14.71
CA LEU A 44 10.30 6.83 13.95
C LEU A 44 9.22 5.97 13.30
N GLU A 45 9.60 4.84 12.70
CA GLU A 45 8.66 3.90 12.10
C GLU A 45 7.65 3.37 13.13
N LEU A 46 8.13 2.95 14.29
CA LEU A 46 7.27 2.43 15.36
C LEU A 46 6.28 3.49 15.85
N ARG A 47 6.72 4.75 16.01
CA ARG A 47 5.83 5.87 16.36
C ARG A 47 4.77 6.12 15.27
N VAL A 48 5.13 5.99 14.00
CA VAL A 48 4.18 6.12 12.89
C VAL A 48 3.16 4.99 12.96
N GLN A 49 3.59 3.75 13.19
CA GLN A 49 2.70 2.60 13.34
C GLN A 49 1.72 2.79 14.51
N GLU A 50 2.20 3.24 15.67
CA GLU A 50 1.35 3.53 16.84
C GLU A 50 0.28 4.58 16.51
N ARG A 51 0.65 5.68 15.84
CA ARG A 51 -0.30 6.73 15.47
C ARG A 51 -1.34 6.21 14.48
N VAL A 52 -0.90 5.50 13.46
CA VAL A 52 -1.81 4.92 12.45
C VAL A 52 -2.77 3.94 13.11
N HIS A 53 -2.29 3.09 14.01
CA HIS A 53 -3.12 2.16 14.75
C HIS A 53 -4.17 2.89 15.62
N ALA A 54 -3.76 3.93 16.35
CA ALA A 54 -4.67 4.72 17.18
C ALA A 54 -5.76 5.41 16.33
N GLU A 55 -5.42 5.96 15.17
CA GLU A 55 -6.40 6.56 14.26
C GLU A 55 -7.36 5.53 13.66
N LEU A 56 -6.86 4.36 13.24
CA LEU A 56 -7.71 3.28 12.74
C LEU A 56 -8.66 2.77 13.81
N GLN A 57 -8.20 2.62 15.05
CA GLN A 57 -9.02 2.21 16.17
C GLN A 57 -10.11 3.25 16.46
N ARG A 58 -9.75 4.54 16.48
CA ARG A 58 -10.71 5.64 16.64
C ARG A 58 -11.79 5.64 15.56
N ILE A 59 -11.40 5.43 14.28
CA ILE A 59 -12.35 5.35 13.17
C ILE A 59 -13.30 4.16 13.36
N ARG A 60 -12.77 3.00 13.74
CA ARG A 60 -13.56 1.79 13.99
C ARG A 60 -14.60 2.02 15.09
N ASP A 61 -14.20 2.61 16.21
CA ASP A 61 -15.08 2.87 17.35
C ASP A 61 -16.18 3.88 16.97
N ASN A 62 -15.82 4.95 16.25
CA ASN A 62 -16.80 5.90 15.72
C ASN A 62 -17.84 5.22 14.82
N GLN A 63 -17.38 4.41 13.85
CA GLN A 63 -18.28 3.67 12.97
C GLN A 63 -19.17 2.69 13.74
N ALA A 64 -18.63 2.02 14.77
CA ALA A 64 -19.42 1.12 15.61
C ALA A 64 -20.54 1.87 16.33
N THR A 65 -20.25 3.04 16.92
CA THR A 65 -21.27 3.87 17.57
C THR A 65 -22.31 4.41 16.60
N GLU A 66 -21.90 4.79 15.38
CA GLU A 66 -22.80 5.25 14.33
C GLU A 66 -23.75 4.13 13.90
N LEU A 67 -23.22 2.92 13.65
CA LEU A 67 -24.02 1.75 13.32
C LEU A 67 -24.97 1.35 14.46
N GLU A 68 -24.52 1.42 15.71
CA GLU A 68 -25.37 1.18 16.87
C GLU A 68 -26.51 2.21 16.95
N SER A 69 -26.23 3.49 16.71
CA SER A 69 -27.25 4.54 16.70
C SER A 69 -28.28 4.38 15.57
N LEU A 70 -27.83 3.98 14.38
CA LEU A 70 -28.68 3.73 13.22
C LEU A 70 -29.55 2.50 13.46
N THR A 71 -28.98 1.42 14.00
CA THR A 71 -29.73 0.21 14.35
C THR A 71 -30.75 0.47 15.47
N ALA A 72 -30.39 1.24 16.50
CA ALA A 72 -31.34 1.68 17.53
C ALA A 72 -32.48 2.53 16.95
N SER A 73 -32.18 3.43 16.01
CA SER A 73 -33.18 4.25 15.32
C SER A 73 -34.14 3.42 14.45
N LEU A 74 -33.60 2.42 13.74
CA LEU A 74 -34.39 1.48 12.94
C LEU A 74 -35.27 0.55 13.77
N THR A 75 -34.84 0.19 14.98
CA THR A 75 -35.60 -0.69 15.88
C THR A 75 -36.64 0.05 16.70
N THR A 76 -36.42 1.34 17.03
CA THR A 76 -37.35 2.18 17.80
C THR A 76 -38.52 2.70 16.96
N ASN A 77 -38.34 2.85 15.64
CA ASN A 77 -39.43 3.07 14.67
C ASN A 77 -39.40 1.95 13.62
N PRO A 78 -40.11 0.83 13.84
CA PRO A 78 -40.25 -0.16 12.78
C PRO A 78 -40.95 0.53 11.59
N PRO A 79 -40.39 0.53 10.38
CA PRO A 79 -41.10 1.02 9.22
C PRO A 79 -42.39 0.20 9.08
N LYS A 80 -43.55 0.89 9.09
CA LYS A 80 -44.79 0.29 8.58
C LYS A 80 -44.45 -0.30 7.22
N HIS A 81 -44.63 -1.62 7.07
CA HIS A 81 -44.53 -2.32 5.79
C HIS A 81 -45.46 -1.64 4.77
N ALA A 82 -44.93 -0.66 4.06
CA ALA A 82 -45.47 -0.19 2.80
C ALA A 82 -44.73 -0.98 1.72
N GLN A 83 -45.45 -1.99 1.22
CA GLN A 83 -45.62 -2.32 -0.19
C GLN A 83 -44.35 -2.28 -1.07
N GLY A 84 -44.08 -3.42 -1.71
CA GLY A 84 -42.86 -3.72 -2.48
C GLY A 84 -42.40 -2.63 -3.45
N PRO A 85 -41.11 -2.62 -3.79
CA PRO A 85 -40.51 -1.50 -4.49
C PRO A 85 -41.14 -1.35 -5.88
N PRO A 86 -41.55 -0.13 -6.27
CA PRO A 86 -41.75 0.18 -7.66
C PRO A 86 -40.40 0.08 -8.37
N SER A 87 -40.39 -0.69 -9.45
CA SER A 87 -39.41 -0.64 -10.51
C SER A 87 -39.06 0.81 -10.86
N GLU A 88 -37.82 1.05 -11.26
CA GLU A 88 -37.26 2.34 -11.72
C GLU A 88 -36.57 3.19 -10.64
N VAL A 89 -35.43 2.68 -10.13
CA VAL A 89 -34.34 3.57 -9.71
C VAL A 89 -33.14 3.21 -10.57
N ALA A 90 -32.65 4.17 -11.34
CA ALA A 90 -31.46 4.04 -12.18
C ALA A 90 -30.33 3.42 -11.34
N ARG A 91 -29.90 2.21 -11.73
CA ARG A 91 -28.83 1.49 -11.03
C ARG A 91 -27.52 2.16 -11.37
N ASP A 92 -27.02 2.95 -10.43
CA ASP A 92 -25.67 3.52 -10.49
C ASP A 92 -24.65 2.36 -10.52
N PRO A 93 -23.80 2.22 -11.56
CA PRO A 93 -22.91 1.06 -11.71
C PRO A 93 -21.85 0.96 -10.60
N ASN A 94 -21.61 2.06 -9.89
CA ASN A 94 -20.69 2.13 -8.74
C ASN A 94 -21.39 1.88 -7.39
N SER A 95 -22.70 1.59 -7.39
CA SER A 95 -23.42 1.26 -6.16
C SER A 95 -23.02 -0.12 -5.66
N LEU A 96 -22.88 -0.25 -4.34
CA LEU A 96 -22.66 -1.52 -3.64
C LEU A 96 -23.68 -2.60 -4.06
N ALA A 97 -24.93 -2.21 -4.32
CA ALA A 97 -25.97 -3.13 -4.79
C ALA A 97 -25.65 -3.73 -6.16
N ALA A 98 -25.04 -2.96 -7.06
CA ALA A 98 -24.61 -3.44 -8.38
C ALA A 98 -23.43 -4.43 -8.25
N HIS A 99 -22.47 -4.13 -7.36
CA HIS A 99 -21.34 -5.01 -7.08
C HIS A 99 -21.74 -6.33 -6.41
N LEU A 100 -22.72 -6.30 -5.50
CA LEU A 100 -23.25 -7.50 -4.84
C LEU A 100 -24.13 -8.34 -5.80
N SER A 101 -24.69 -7.73 -6.84
CA SER A 101 -25.40 -8.43 -7.91
C SER A 101 -24.48 -8.98 -9.02
N SER A 102 -23.16 -8.83 -8.87
CA SER A 102 -22.18 -9.34 -9.82
C SER A 102 -22.24 -10.88 -9.87
N PRO A 103 -22.25 -11.49 -11.07
CA PRO A 103 -22.19 -12.95 -11.21
C PRO A 103 -20.90 -13.57 -10.65
N PHE A 104 -19.89 -12.75 -10.30
CA PHE A 104 -18.66 -13.21 -9.64
C PHE A 104 -18.78 -13.20 -8.10
N TYR A 105 -19.74 -12.48 -7.52
CA TYR A 105 -19.95 -12.45 -6.06
C TYR A 105 -20.72 -13.70 -5.63
N HIS A 106 -20.01 -14.66 -5.05
CA HIS A 106 -20.61 -15.82 -4.40
C HIS A 106 -20.82 -15.51 -2.92
N ASP A 107 -22.07 -15.42 -2.49
CA ASP A 107 -22.44 -15.36 -1.07
C ASP A 107 -22.31 -16.76 -0.46
N TRP A 108 -21.24 -16.99 0.30
CA TRP A 108 -20.95 -18.27 0.95
C TRP A 108 -21.89 -18.58 2.13
N SER A 109 -22.83 -17.67 2.46
CA SER A 109 -23.79 -17.82 3.55
C SER A 109 -25.02 -18.67 3.17
N LYS A 110 -25.31 -18.83 1.87
CA LYS A 110 -26.50 -19.57 1.40
C LYS A 110 -26.15 -20.98 0.97
N LYS A 111 -26.48 -21.95 1.82
CA LYS A 111 -26.34 -23.39 1.56
C LYS A 111 -27.57 -23.98 0.84
N ASP A 112 -27.97 -23.41 -0.29
CA ASP A 112 -28.94 -24.03 -1.19
C ASP A 112 -28.72 -23.56 -2.65
N PRO A 113 -28.43 -24.47 -3.60
CA PRO A 113 -28.35 -24.12 -5.01
C PRO A 113 -29.77 -24.04 -5.58
N GLN A 114 -30.39 -22.87 -5.52
CA GLN A 114 -31.54 -22.58 -6.37
C GLN A 114 -31.04 -22.33 -7.80
N PRO A 115 -31.67 -22.90 -8.84
CA PRO A 115 -31.32 -22.60 -10.22
C PRO A 115 -31.65 -21.12 -10.49
N LEU A 116 -30.63 -20.28 -10.43
CA LEU A 116 -30.69 -18.88 -10.84
C LEU A 116 -31.16 -18.84 -12.29
N LYS A 117 -32.35 -18.29 -12.50
CA LYS A 117 -32.77 -17.81 -13.81
C LYS A 117 -31.68 -16.86 -14.29
N SER A 118 -31.01 -17.24 -15.37
CA SER A 118 -30.08 -16.39 -16.08
C SER A 118 -30.77 -15.05 -16.31
N VAL A 119 -30.31 -14.00 -15.63
CA VAL A 119 -30.49 -12.66 -16.14
C VAL A 119 -29.69 -12.66 -17.43
N GLU A 120 -30.39 -12.98 -18.50
CA GLU A 120 -29.91 -12.93 -19.87
C GLU A 120 -29.38 -11.50 -20.02
N SER A 121 -28.07 -11.36 -19.96
CA SER A 121 -27.45 -10.15 -20.46
C SER A 121 -27.86 -10.15 -21.93
N ASP A 122 -28.85 -9.34 -22.29
CA ASP A 122 -29.27 -9.04 -23.67
C ASP A 122 -28.16 -8.29 -24.43
N ARG A 123 -26.91 -8.67 -24.22
CA ARG A 123 -25.76 -8.38 -25.06
C ARG A 123 -25.58 -9.60 -25.93
N SER A 124 -25.92 -9.47 -27.20
CA SER A 124 -25.62 -10.50 -28.18
C SER A 124 -24.14 -10.82 -28.15
N HIS A 125 -23.80 -12.09 -28.37
CA HIS A 125 -22.42 -12.55 -28.51
C HIS A 125 -21.60 -11.63 -29.45
N ASP A 126 -22.24 -11.17 -30.52
CA ASP A 126 -21.63 -10.28 -31.51
C ASP A 126 -21.30 -8.88 -30.96
N SER A 127 -22.17 -8.32 -30.11
CA SER A 127 -21.91 -7.05 -29.42
C SER A 127 -20.71 -7.16 -28.46
N VAL A 128 -20.60 -8.27 -27.73
CA VAL A 128 -19.46 -8.51 -26.84
C VAL A 128 -18.17 -8.67 -27.66
N GLN A 129 -18.23 -9.35 -28.81
CA GLN A 129 -17.07 -9.55 -29.68
C GLN A 129 -16.59 -8.23 -30.30
N GLU A 130 -17.51 -7.34 -30.69
CA GLU A 130 -17.19 -5.99 -31.16
C GLU A 130 -16.54 -5.14 -30.07
N GLU A 131 -17.07 -5.17 -28.84
CA GLU A 131 -16.47 -4.49 -27.68
C GLU A 131 -15.06 -5.02 -27.40
N ILE A 132 -14.84 -6.34 -27.42
CA ILE A 132 -13.51 -6.93 -27.23
C ILE A 132 -12.52 -6.45 -28.29
N MET A 133 -12.93 -6.40 -29.56
CA MET A 133 -12.10 -5.91 -30.65
C MET A 133 -11.75 -4.43 -30.47
N HIS A 134 -12.72 -3.61 -30.08
CA HIS A 134 -12.51 -2.20 -29.79
C HIS A 134 -11.60 -1.97 -28.57
N LEU A 135 -11.73 -2.78 -27.51
CA LEU A 135 -10.82 -2.73 -26.37
C LEU A 135 -9.40 -3.14 -26.77
N LYS A 136 -9.23 -4.20 -27.57
CA LYS A 136 -7.92 -4.59 -28.10
C LYS A 136 -7.29 -3.47 -28.91
N GLN A 137 -8.05 -2.84 -29.81
CA GLN A 137 -7.58 -1.70 -30.59
C GLN A 137 -7.18 -0.52 -29.69
N LYS A 138 -7.97 -0.20 -28.67
CA LYS A 138 -7.64 0.84 -27.67
C LYS A 138 -6.40 0.49 -26.85
N LEU A 139 -6.18 -0.78 -26.51
CA LEU A 139 -5.00 -1.24 -25.79
C LEU A 139 -3.74 -1.19 -26.67
N GLU A 140 -3.87 -1.49 -27.96
CA GLU A 140 -2.78 -1.36 -28.93
C GLU A 140 -2.43 0.11 -29.25
N GLN A 141 -3.43 1.00 -29.22
CA GLN A 141 -3.24 2.44 -29.33
C GLN A 141 -2.57 3.05 -28.09
N ARG A 142 -2.72 2.44 -26.92
CA ARG A 142 -1.96 2.85 -25.74
C ARG A 142 -0.48 2.57 -25.99
N LYS A 143 0.34 3.56 -25.66
CA LYS A 143 1.81 3.51 -25.79
C LYS A 143 2.32 2.19 -25.20
N LYS A 144 2.75 1.28 -26.07
CA LYS A 144 3.44 0.05 -25.63
C LYS A 144 4.59 0.49 -24.73
N LEU A 145 4.69 -0.15 -23.56
CA LEU A 145 5.84 0.01 -22.67
C LEU A 145 7.10 -0.10 -23.54
N GLU A 146 7.94 0.93 -23.49
CA GLU A 146 9.16 1.00 -24.29
C GLU A 146 9.98 -0.24 -23.98
N LYS A 147 10.17 -1.10 -24.97
CA LYS A 147 10.89 -2.36 -24.78
C LYS A 147 12.31 -2.03 -24.36
N VAL A 148 12.79 -2.73 -23.35
CA VAL A 148 14.18 -2.64 -22.91
C VAL A 148 15.07 -3.04 -24.09
N PRO A 149 16.14 -2.30 -24.40
CA PRO A 149 17.04 -2.65 -25.49
C PRO A 149 17.72 -3.99 -25.22
N ASP A 150 17.87 -4.80 -26.27
CA ASP A 150 18.45 -6.14 -26.23
C ASP A 150 19.86 -6.18 -25.59
N SER A 151 20.61 -5.07 -25.61
CA SER A 151 21.94 -5.00 -24.98
C SER A 151 21.87 -5.11 -23.45
N VAL A 152 20.86 -4.49 -22.83
CA VAL A 152 20.63 -4.54 -21.38
C VAL A 152 20.10 -5.92 -20.99
N GLU A 153 19.25 -6.53 -21.81
CA GLU A 153 18.77 -7.90 -21.58
C GLU A 153 19.92 -8.91 -21.61
N LYS A 154 20.81 -8.83 -22.59
CA LYS A 154 22.01 -9.69 -22.66
C LYS A 154 22.96 -9.48 -21.48
N ALA A 155 23.20 -8.23 -21.07
CA ALA A 155 24.05 -7.93 -19.93
C ALA A 155 23.44 -8.41 -18.59
N LYS A 156 22.11 -8.37 -18.48
CA LYS A 156 21.40 -8.97 -17.34
C LYS A 156 21.54 -10.49 -17.34
N GLU A 157 21.37 -11.14 -18.49
CA GLU A 157 21.51 -12.59 -18.61
C GLU A 157 22.92 -13.05 -18.26
N SER A 158 23.97 -12.36 -18.73
CA SER A 158 25.35 -12.70 -18.39
C SER A 158 25.64 -12.54 -16.90
N LEU A 159 25.15 -11.47 -16.27
CA LEU A 159 25.28 -11.26 -14.83
C LEU A 159 24.55 -12.35 -14.03
N VAL A 160 23.31 -12.65 -14.39
CA VAL A 160 22.53 -13.72 -13.74
C VAL A 160 23.20 -15.08 -13.92
N GLN A 161 23.75 -15.35 -15.10
CA GLN A 161 24.47 -16.59 -15.37
C GLN A 161 25.75 -16.71 -14.54
N CYS A 162 26.52 -15.63 -14.40
CA CYS A 162 27.71 -15.62 -13.55
C CYS A 162 27.33 -15.83 -12.09
N LEU A 163 26.32 -15.12 -11.58
CA LEU A 163 25.88 -15.24 -10.20
C LEU A 163 25.36 -16.65 -9.88
N ARG A 164 24.60 -17.27 -10.80
CA ARG A 164 24.17 -18.68 -10.66
C ARG A 164 25.32 -19.67 -10.65
N THR A 165 26.38 -19.39 -11.40
CA THR A 165 27.56 -20.25 -11.42
C THR A 165 28.39 -20.07 -10.14
N ASN A 166 28.40 -18.85 -9.60
CA ASN A 166 29.17 -18.44 -8.43
C ASN A 166 28.29 -18.05 -7.23
N ASP A 167 27.30 -18.88 -6.89
CA ASP A 167 26.29 -18.59 -5.84
C ASP A 167 26.90 -18.28 -4.45
N ARG A 168 28.08 -18.84 -4.16
CA ARG A 168 28.81 -18.63 -2.89
C ARG A 168 29.94 -17.59 -3.01
N ARG A 169 30.19 -17.07 -4.21
CA ARG A 169 31.29 -16.13 -4.51
C ARG A 169 30.82 -15.03 -5.46
N PRO A 170 29.87 -14.18 -5.03
CA PRO A 170 29.32 -13.13 -5.90
C PRO A 170 30.36 -12.07 -6.31
N LEU A 171 31.47 -11.96 -5.57
CA LEU A 171 32.57 -11.05 -5.88
C LEU A 171 33.33 -11.42 -7.16
N ASP A 172 33.26 -12.68 -7.63
CA ASP A 172 33.92 -13.12 -8.86
C ASP A 172 33.23 -12.56 -10.12
N CYS A 173 31.97 -12.12 -10.00
CA CYS A 173 31.14 -11.60 -11.10
C CYS A 173 31.19 -10.07 -11.27
N TRP A 174 32.24 -9.42 -10.75
CA TRP A 174 32.35 -7.96 -10.75
C TRP A 174 32.40 -7.36 -12.16
N GLN A 175 32.96 -8.08 -13.14
CA GLN A 175 33.08 -7.60 -14.50
C GLN A 175 31.72 -7.53 -15.20
N GLU A 176 30.87 -8.54 -15.00
CA GLU A 176 29.49 -8.60 -15.50
C GLU A 176 28.63 -7.51 -14.85
N VAL A 177 28.83 -7.25 -13.55
CA VAL A 177 28.16 -6.15 -12.84
C VAL A 177 28.53 -4.80 -13.47
N GLU A 178 29.81 -4.55 -13.73
CA GLU A 178 30.25 -3.29 -14.34
C GLU A 178 29.76 -3.13 -15.79
N GLN A 179 29.67 -4.22 -16.56
CA GLN A 179 29.06 -4.19 -17.89
C GLN A 179 27.57 -3.87 -17.84
N PHE A 180 26.83 -4.51 -16.93
CA PHE A 180 25.41 -4.24 -16.74
C PHE A 180 25.15 -2.78 -16.33
N LYS A 181 25.92 -2.25 -15.36
CA LYS A 181 25.83 -0.83 -14.95
C LYS A 181 26.08 0.12 -16.11
N LYS A 182 27.05 -0.16 -16.98
CA LYS A 182 27.33 0.66 -18.17
C LYS A 182 26.15 0.69 -19.13
N GLU A 183 25.54 -0.46 -19.41
CA GLU A 183 24.38 -0.55 -20.32
C GLU A 183 23.13 0.13 -19.73
N VAL A 184 22.88 -0.06 -18.42
CA VAL A 184 21.80 0.65 -17.71
C VAL A 184 22.05 2.15 -17.70
N GLY A 185 23.27 2.61 -17.43
CA GLY A 185 23.61 4.03 -17.43
C GLY A 185 23.37 4.70 -18.80
N LYS A 186 23.63 3.99 -19.91
CA LYS A 186 23.30 4.49 -21.26
C LYS A 186 21.77 4.61 -21.44
N LEU A 187 21.01 3.64 -20.96
CA LEU A 187 19.55 3.64 -21.02
C LEU A 187 18.97 4.80 -20.18
N GLU A 188 19.48 5.00 -18.98
CA GLU A 188 19.08 6.09 -18.09
C GLU A 188 19.41 7.46 -18.70
N GLN A 189 20.61 7.63 -19.28
CA GLN A 189 20.97 8.86 -19.97
C GLN A 189 20.04 9.15 -21.15
N ALA A 190 19.72 8.15 -21.96
CA ALA A 190 18.77 8.28 -23.07
C ALA A 190 17.35 8.62 -22.56
N PHE A 191 16.93 8.01 -21.45
CA PHE A 191 15.65 8.29 -20.83
C PHE A 191 15.58 9.73 -20.29
N ILE A 192 16.61 10.20 -19.59
CA ILE A 192 16.69 11.57 -19.05
C ILE A 192 16.67 12.59 -20.21
N GLN A 193 17.44 12.35 -21.28
CA GLN A 193 17.42 13.22 -22.46
C GLN A 193 16.04 13.29 -23.13
N LYS A 194 15.30 12.17 -23.14
CA LYS A 194 13.94 12.10 -23.69
C LYS A 194 12.89 12.73 -22.79
N ALA A 195 13.04 12.60 -21.47
CA ALA A 195 12.10 13.10 -20.47
C ALA A 195 12.31 14.60 -20.17
N GLY A 196 13.51 15.13 -20.39
CA GLY A 196 13.84 16.54 -20.23
C GLY A 196 13.46 17.43 -21.42
N ARG A 197 12.83 16.88 -22.46
CA ARG A 197 12.34 17.60 -23.65
C ARG A 197 10.83 17.58 -23.68
#